data_AF-A0A269PJ84-F1
#
_entry.id   AF-A0A269PJ84-F1
#
_cell.length_a   1.000
_cell.length_b   1.000
_cell.length_c   1.000
_cell.angle_alpha   90.00
_cell.angle_beta   90.00
_cell.angle_gamma   90.00
#
_symmetry.space_group_name_H-M   'P 1'
#
loop_
_entity.id
_entity.type
_entity.pdbx_description
1 polymer ?
#
loop_
_entity_poly.entity_id
_entity_poly.type
_entity_poly.pdbx_seq_one_letter_code
_entity_poly.pdbx_strand_id
1 'polypeptide(L)'
;MNNDDVKMVEAKMELERISELQKYKEEFDKLGSNDWGLKDFLSIIAPFGLLLLANSFFTIESELFQIMWVIIVASSFVQGMVTAESKKTNRRIDLLLKIIKQDQSKNT
;
A
#
# COMPACT_ATOMS: atom_id res chain seq x y z
N MET A 1 11.05 -12.87 47.07
CA MET A 1 10.36 -12.42 45.84
C MET A 1 9.85 -13.65 45.15
N ASN A 2 8.55 -13.78 44.93
CA ASN A 2 7.94 -15.02 44.46
C ASN A 2 8.24 -15.21 42.96
N ASN A 3 8.39 -16.44 42.51
CA ASN A 3 8.76 -16.74 41.11
C ASN A 3 7.70 -16.22 40.12
N ASP A 4 6.45 -16.09 40.58
CA ASP A 4 5.32 -15.56 39.81
C ASP A 4 5.38 -14.02 39.67
N ASP A 5 5.93 -13.31 40.66
CA ASP A 5 6.11 -11.86 40.59
C ASP A 5 7.14 -11.48 39.51
N VAL A 6 8.20 -12.28 39.37
CA VAL A 6 9.26 -12.09 38.37
C VAL A 6 8.70 -12.30 36.96
N LYS A 7 7.92 -13.38 36.74
CA LYS A 7 7.27 -13.66 35.45
C LYS A 7 6.26 -12.58 35.06
N MET A 8 5.54 -12.02 36.04
CA MET A 8 4.57 -10.95 35.79
C MET A 8 5.26 -9.63 35.41
N VAL A 9 6.42 -9.33 36.00
CA VAL A 9 7.22 -8.15 35.63
C VAL A 9 7.85 -8.32 34.24
N GLU A 10 8.35 -9.51 33.92
CA GLU A 10 8.90 -9.83 32.60
C GLU A 10 7.85 -9.75 31.50
N ALA A 11 6.65 -10.31 31.73
CA ALA A 11 5.53 -10.20 30.81
C ALA A 11 5.06 -8.75 30.60
N LYS A 12 5.11 -7.91 31.63
CA LYS A 12 4.80 -6.48 31.50
C LYS A 12 5.83 -5.73 30.65
N MET A 13 7.13 -6.01 30.83
CA MET A 13 8.18 -5.43 30.00
C MET A 13 8.08 -5.88 28.54
N GLU A 14 7.74 -7.15 28.29
CA GLU A 14 7.52 -7.65 26.93
C GLU A 14 6.30 -7.00 26.27
N LEU A 15 5.20 -6.84 27.00
CA LEU A 15 4.01 -6.12 26.51
C LEU A 15 4.31 -4.66 26.18
N GLU A 16 5.08 -3.98 27.03
CA GLU A 16 5.49 -2.59 26.79
C GLU A 16 6.37 -2.49 25.54
N ARG A 17 7.33 -3.40 25.37
CA ARG A 17 8.18 -3.49 24.16
C ARG A 17 7.36 -3.77 22.90
N ILE A 18 6.37 -4.65 22.97
CA ILE A 18 5.45 -4.92 21.85
C ILE A 18 4.62 -3.67 21.53
N SER A 19 4.15 -2.94 22.53
CA SER A 19 3.36 -1.71 22.33
C SER A 19 4.18 -0.60 21.65
N GLU A 20 5.46 -0.44 22.01
CA GLU A 20 6.36 0.50 21.34
C GLU A 20 6.61 0.09 19.88
N LEU A 21 6.87 -1.19 19.63
CA LEU A 21 7.04 -1.71 18.28
C LEU A 21 5.77 -1.53 17.43
N GLN A 22 4.58 -1.69 18.01
CA GLN A 22 3.32 -1.39 17.35
C GLN A 22 3.20 0.09 17.00
N LYS A 23 3.55 1.00 17.92
CA LYS A 23 3.55 2.45 17.68
C LYS A 23 4.50 2.83 16.53
N TYR A 24 5.70 2.26 16.50
CA TYR A 24 6.64 2.48 15.38
C TYR A 24 6.09 1.92 14.06
N LYS A 25 5.43 0.77 14.09
CA LYS A 25 4.77 0.20 12.92
C LYS A 25 3.64 1.09 12.42
N GLU A 26 2.82 1.64 13.32
CA GLU A 26 1.74 2.58 12.98
C GLU A 26 2.27 3.89 12.40
N GLU A 27 3.31 4.47 13.00
CA GLU A 27 3.99 5.64 12.43
C GLU A 27 4.55 5.33 11.06
N PHE A 28 5.19 4.16 10.89
CA PHE A 28 5.65 3.70 9.60
C PHE A 28 4.46 3.54 8.64
N ASP A 29 3.32 2.97 9.07
CA ASP A 29 2.14 2.70 8.23
C ASP A 29 1.49 3.99 7.73
N LYS A 30 1.64 5.09 8.48
CA LYS A 30 1.24 6.44 8.06
C LYS A 30 2.19 7.05 7.02
N LEU A 31 3.48 6.69 7.03
CA LEU A 31 4.44 7.14 6.03
C LEU A 31 4.14 6.48 4.67
N GLY A 32 4.16 7.27 3.60
CA GLY A 32 3.73 6.79 2.28
C GLY A 32 2.25 6.42 2.18
N SER A 33 1.39 6.90 3.08
CA SER A 33 -0.06 6.95 2.86
C SER A 33 -0.39 8.00 1.80
N ASN A 34 0.04 7.73 0.56
CA ASN A 34 -0.52 8.41 -0.58
C ASN A 34 -1.88 7.76 -0.85
N ASP A 35 -2.91 8.59 -0.87
CA ASP A 35 -4.30 8.23 -1.14
C ASP A 35 -4.37 7.17 -2.23
N TRP A 36 -5.04 6.05 -1.93
CA TRP A 36 -5.60 5.21 -2.97
C TRP A 36 -6.72 6.05 -3.59
N GLY A 37 -6.31 6.90 -4.53
CA GLY A 37 -7.10 8.04 -4.95
C GLY A 37 -8.11 7.64 -6.01
N LEU A 38 -9.07 8.55 -6.26
CA LEU A 38 -10.01 8.48 -7.38
C LEU A 38 -9.31 8.14 -8.70
N LYS A 39 -8.07 8.62 -8.89
CA LYS A 39 -7.25 8.36 -10.08
C LYS A 39 -6.90 6.88 -10.27
N ASP A 40 -6.55 6.16 -9.21
CA ASP A 40 -6.22 4.73 -9.28
C ASP A 40 -7.47 3.88 -9.50
N PHE A 41 -8.60 4.30 -8.93
CA PHE A 41 -9.89 3.67 -9.18
C PHE A 41 -10.34 3.88 -10.63
N LEU A 42 -10.24 5.11 -11.13
CA LEU A 42 -10.59 5.46 -12.51
C LEU A 42 -9.67 4.79 -13.53
N SER A 43 -8.37 4.64 -13.24
CA SER A 43 -7.45 3.99 -14.18
C SER A 43 -7.75 2.49 -14.36
N ILE A 44 -8.31 1.83 -13.33
CA ILE A 44 -8.76 0.44 -13.42
C ILE A 44 -10.11 0.35 -14.14
N ILE A 45 -11.06 1.24 -13.85
CA ILE A 45 -12.45 1.11 -14.32
C ILE A 45 -12.69 1.72 -15.71
N ALA A 46 -12.01 2.82 -16.05
CA ALA A 46 -12.21 3.51 -17.32
C ALA A 46 -12.00 2.61 -18.56
N PRO A 47 -10.98 1.73 -18.61
CA PRO A 47 -10.82 0.79 -19.72
C PRO A 47 -12.03 -0.12 -19.93
N PHE A 48 -12.65 -0.61 -18.84
CA PHE A 48 -13.86 -1.45 -18.93
C PHE A 48 -15.06 -0.65 -19.43
N GLY A 49 -15.27 0.56 -18.90
CA GLY A 49 -16.36 1.43 -19.34
C GLY A 49 -16.24 1.80 -20.82
N LEU A 50 -15.02 2.11 -21.27
CA LEU A 50 -14.75 2.40 -22.69
C LEU A 50 -14.97 1.19 -23.59
N LEU A 51 -14.59 -0.01 -23.15
CA LEU A 51 -14.81 -1.24 -23.93
C LEU A 51 -16.31 -1.56 -24.08
N LEU A 52 -17.10 -1.37 -23.02
CA LEU A 52 -18.56 -1.55 -23.08
C LEU A 52 -19.23 -0.52 -23.97
N LEU A 53 -18.82 0.74 -23.89
CA LEU A 53 -19.29 1.80 -24.79
C LEU A 53 -18.93 1.47 -26.24
N ALA A 54 -17.67 1.08 -26.51
CA ALA A 54 -17.22 0.70 -27.85
C ALA A 54 -18.06 -0.45 -28.42
N ASN A 55 -18.37 -1.47 -27.61
CA ASN A 55 -19.22 -2.59 -28.02
C ASN A 55 -20.68 -2.19 -28.29
N SER A 56 -21.16 -1.07 -27.72
CA SER A 56 -22.49 -0.55 -28.01
C SER A 56 -22.57 0.22 -29.32
N PHE A 57 -21.46 0.81 -29.79
CA PHE A 57 -21.41 1.58 -31.04
C PHE A 57 -20.88 0.76 -32.22
N PHE A 58 -19.96 -0.15 -31.94
CA PHE A 58 -19.35 -1.05 -32.91
C PHE A 58 -19.72 -2.47 -32.52
N THR A 59 -20.24 -3.24 -33.47
CA THR A 59 -20.51 -4.67 -33.28
C THR A 59 -19.18 -5.41 -33.23
N ILE A 60 -18.55 -5.44 -32.06
CA ILE A 60 -17.27 -6.13 -31.83
C ILE A 60 -17.57 -7.63 -31.80
N GLU A 61 -16.81 -8.41 -32.57
CA GLU A 61 -16.92 -9.86 -32.56
C GLU A 61 -16.66 -10.41 -31.15
N SER A 62 -17.43 -11.43 -30.75
CA SER A 62 -17.37 -11.95 -29.38
C SER A 62 -15.98 -12.46 -29.00
N GLU A 63 -15.22 -13.02 -29.94
CA GLU A 63 -13.86 -13.52 -29.68
C GLU A 63 -12.90 -12.35 -29.39
N LEU A 64 -12.95 -11.29 -30.20
CA LEU A 64 -12.15 -10.09 -30.00
C LEU A 64 -12.52 -9.39 -28.68
N PHE A 65 -13.81 -9.34 -28.34
CA PHE A 65 -14.29 -8.76 -27.08
C PHE A 65 -13.74 -9.53 -25.86
N GLN A 66 -13.76 -10.87 -25.90
CA GLN A 66 -13.21 -11.70 -24.83
C GLN A 66 -11.70 -11.51 -24.67
N ILE A 67 -10.94 -11.47 -25.77
CA ILE A 67 -9.49 -11.23 -25.75
C ILE A 67 -9.18 -9.87 -25.11
N MET A 68 -9.90 -8.82 -25.52
CA MET A 68 -9.73 -7.48 -24.94
C MET A 68 -10.04 -7.46 -23.45
N TRP A 69 -11.11 -8.15 -23.02
CA TRP A 69 -11.43 -8.30 -21.60
C TRP A 69 -10.30 -8.94 -20.79
N VAL A 70 -9.75 -10.06 -21.29
CA VAL A 70 -8.65 -10.76 -20.63
C VAL A 70 -7.42 -9.86 -20.50
N ILE A 71 -7.09 -9.10 -21.57
CA ILE A 71 -5.96 -8.15 -21.56
C ILE A 71 -6.15 -7.07 -20.50
N ILE A 72 -7.36 -6.49 -20.40
CA ILE A 72 -7.64 -5.45 -19.41
C ILE A 72 -7.50 -6.01 -18.00
N VAL A 73 -8.09 -7.17 -17.72
CA VAL A 73 -7.98 -7.82 -16.40
C VAL A 73 -6.52 -8.09 -16.05
N ALA A 74 -5.74 -8.71 -16.94
CA ALA A 74 -4.32 -8.97 -16.72
C ALA A 74 -3.53 -7.69 -16.44
N SER A 75 -3.81 -6.62 -17.19
CA SER A 75 -3.17 -5.31 -17.01
C SER A 75 -3.51 -4.67 -15.67
N SER A 76 -4.77 -4.78 -15.21
CA SER A 76 -5.19 -4.30 -13.89
C SER A 76 -4.45 -5.01 -12.75
N PHE A 77 -4.22 -6.33 -12.86
CA PHE A 77 -3.42 -7.07 -11.88
C PHE A 77 -1.98 -6.57 -11.82
N VAL A 78 -1.34 -6.38 -12.98
CA VAL A 78 0.03 -5.85 -13.04
C VAL A 78 0.12 -4.45 -12.45
N GLN A 79 -0.84 -3.56 -12.76
CA GLN A 79 -0.92 -2.24 -12.16
C GLN A 79 -1.07 -2.31 -10.63
N GLY A 80 -1.91 -3.20 -10.11
CA GLY A 80 -2.08 -3.40 -8.67
C GLY A 80 -0.77 -3.77 -7.98
N MET A 81 0.01 -4.67 -8.58
CA MET A 81 1.33 -5.06 -8.07
C MET A 81 2.32 -3.88 -8.08
N VAL A 82 2.41 -3.15 -9.20
CA VAL A 82 3.30 -1.99 -9.33
C VAL A 82 2.95 -0.89 -8.31
N THR A 83 1.66 -0.65 -8.08
CA THR A 83 1.20 0.34 -7.10
C THR A 83 1.57 -0.09 -5.67
N ALA A 84 1.43 -1.38 -5.34
CA ALA A 84 1.81 -1.90 -4.03
C ALA A 84 3.32 -1.76 -3.77
N GLU A 85 4.16 -2.10 -4.75
CA GLU A 85 5.61 -1.92 -4.65
C GLU A 85 6.00 -0.45 -4.59
N SER A 86 5.35 0.40 -5.39
CA SER A 86 5.58 1.85 -5.40
C SER A 86 5.26 2.47 -4.04
N LYS A 87 4.17 2.06 -3.39
CA LYS A 87 3.80 2.50 -2.04
C LYS A 87 4.87 2.11 -1.01
N LYS A 88 5.35 0.87 -1.07
CA LYS A 88 6.43 0.39 -0.18
C LYS A 88 7.72 1.18 -0.37
N THR A 89 8.06 1.51 -1.61
CA THR A 89 9.25 2.30 -1.96
C THR A 89 9.11 3.74 -1.48
N ASN A 90 7.99 4.40 -1.75
CA ASN A 90 7.74 5.78 -1.31
C ASN A 90 7.81 5.90 0.22
N ARG A 91 7.25 4.93 0.94
CA ARG A 91 7.32 4.87 2.40
C ARG A 91 8.75 4.72 2.93
N ARG A 92 9.63 4.00 2.22
CA ARG A 92 11.07 3.91 2.55
C ARG A 92 11.79 5.23 2.28
N ILE A 93 11.49 5.89 1.16
CA ILE A 93 12.06 7.20 0.82
C ILE A 93 11.68 8.24 1.87
N ASP A 94 10.41 8.26 2.29
CA ASP A 94 9.90 9.20 3.30
C ASP A 94 10.56 8.99 4.67
N LEU A 95 10.78 7.73 5.06
CA LEU A 95 11.60 7.41 6.24
C LEU A 95 13.03 7.96 6.13
N LEU A 96 13.71 7.72 5.00
CA LEU A 96 15.08 8.21 4.79
C LEU A 96 15.12 9.74 4.87
N LEU A 97 14.14 10.42 4.28
CA LEU A 97 14.00 11.87 4.35
C LEU A 97 13.81 12.36 5.80
N LYS A 98 12.98 11.67 6.59
CA LYS A 98 12.74 12.00 8.01
C LYS A 98 14.02 11.86 8.84
N ILE A 99 14.80 10.78 8.62
CA ILE A 99 16.09 10.55 9.29
C ILE A 99 17.09 11.67 8.95
N ILE A 100 17.27 11.99 7.67
CA ILE A 100 18.20 13.03 7.22
C ILE A 100 17.85 14.40 7.83
N LYS A 101 16.55 14.76 7.85
CA LYS A 101 16.10 16.02 8.47
C LYS A 101 16.38 16.06 9.97
N GLN A 102 16.20 14.94 10.67
CA GLN A 102 16.47 14.84 12.09
C GLN A 102 17.97 14.99 12.40
N ASP A 103 18.84 14.39 11.59
CA ASP A 103 20.30 14.53 11.72
C ASP A 103 20.76 15.96 11.43
N GLN A 104 20.20 16.64 10.42
CA GLN A 104 20.50 18.04 10.14
C GLN A 104 20.06 18.97 11.29
N SER A 105 18.89 18.73 11.88
CA SER A 105 18.39 19.48 13.03
C SER A 105 19.20 19.26 14.32
N LYS A 106 19.93 18.15 14.44
CA LYS A 106 20.79 17.85 15.60
C LYS A 106 22.19 18.45 15.49
N ASN A 107 22.63 18.74 14.27
CA ASN A 107 23.96 19.29 13.96
C ASN A 107 23.95 20.81 13.73
N THR A 108 22.82 21.48 14.00
CA THR A 108 22.67 22.94 14.01
C THR A 108 22.31 23.38 15.41
#